data_AF-A0A673X865-F1
#
_entry.id   AF-A0A673X865-F1
#
_cell.length_a   1.000
_cell.length_b   1.000
_cell.length_c   1.000
_cell.angle_alpha   90.00
_cell.angle_beta   90.00
_cell.angle_gamma   90.00
#
_symmetry.space_group_name_H-M   'P 1'
#
loop_
_entity.id
_entity.type
_entity.pdbx_description
1 polymer ?
#
loop_
_entity_poly.entity_id
_entity_poly.type
_entity_poly.pdbx_seq_one_letter_code
_entity_poly.pdbx_strand_id
1 'polypeptide(L)'
;MKRMQRSSVLVSGMRGLGVEIAKNVILGGVKSVTLHDQGQAEWRDLSSQFYLREEDLGKNRAEVSRTRLAELNSYVPVVAYTGALVDDYLTQFQVVVLTNSPLEEQQRVGDFCHSNGIKLVVADTRGLFGQLFCDFGEEMLVNDTNGEQPLSAMISMITKDASGVVTCLDEARHGFESGDFVTFTEVQGMTELNGCQPVEIKTLGPYTFSICDTTGFSDYVRGGIVSQVKMPQKVAFKPLTASMAEPEFVLTDFAKFERPAQLHLGFQALHSYQRKHSRLPKPWCQADGEELVSLAKEVNSSQTGSAKVDELDDKLIKKLAFVSAGDLAPLNAFIGGLAAQEVLKACTGKFMPIIQWLYFDALECLSEEEGGAMLTEEDCAPRNSRYDGQIAVFGSQLQEELAKQRYFLVGAGAIGCELLKNFAMIGLASGEGEVIVTDMDTIEKSNLNRQFLFRPWDVTKMKSETAAAAVKQMNPSIRITGHQNRVGPDTERVYDDDFFESLHGVANALDNVDARMYMDRRCVYYRKPLLESGTLGTKGNVQVVIPFLTESYSSSQDPPEKSIPICTLKNFPNAIEHTLQVTHTHTHTHTHTHTLQVTHTHSAGHTHTLQFNTVDEYLGLMSSLSLSLT
;
A
#
# COMPACT_ATOMS: atom_id res chain seq x y z
N MET A 1 0.05 -9.83 -13.88
CA MET A 1 0.82 -11.05 -13.56
C MET A 1 1.72 -11.55 -14.70
N LYS A 2 1.20 -12.10 -15.82
CA LYS A 2 2.05 -12.70 -16.88
C LYS A 2 3.16 -11.78 -17.43
N ARG A 3 2.90 -10.48 -17.58
CA ARG A 3 3.92 -9.48 -17.99
C ARG A 3 5.03 -9.35 -16.93
N MET A 4 4.67 -9.28 -15.64
CA MET A 4 5.63 -9.17 -14.54
C MET A 4 6.58 -10.38 -14.47
N GLN A 5 6.06 -11.58 -14.67
CA GLN A 5 6.86 -12.81 -14.73
C GLN A 5 7.89 -12.84 -15.87
N ARG A 6 7.86 -11.87 -16.79
CA ARG A 6 8.82 -11.69 -17.88
C ARG A 6 9.71 -10.46 -17.69
N SER A 7 9.48 -9.66 -16.66
CA SER A 7 10.21 -8.41 -16.38
C SER A 7 11.26 -8.61 -15.29
N SER A 8 12.52 -8.38 -15.64
CA SER A 8 13.66 -8.31 -14.72
C SER A 8 13.81 -6.86 -14.21
N VAL A 9 13.98 -6.71 -12.90
CA VAL A 9 14.07 -5.40 -12.23
C VAL A 9 15.43 -5.24 -11.55
N LEU A 10 16.06 -4.08 -11.73
CA LEU A 10 17.24 -3.65 -10.96
C LEU A 10 16.80 -2.68 -9.86
N VAL A 11 17.28 -2.89 -8.63
CA VAL A 11 17.12 -1.94 -7.51
C VAL A 11 18.50 -1.52 -7.02
N SER A 12 18.87 -0.27 -7.30
CA SER A 12 20.13 0.34 -6.93
C SER A 12 20.01 1.18 -5.65
N GLY A 13 20.92 0.95 -4.71
CA GLY A 13 20.87 1.47 -3.34
C GLY A 13 20.08 0.52 -2.44
N MET A 14 20.72 -0.02 -1.40
CA MET A 14 20.14 -1.05 -0.51
C MET A 14 20.12 -0.60 0.96
N ARG A 15 19.85 0.69 1.16
CA ARG A 15 19.40 1.27 2.44
C ARG A 15 17.91 0.96 2.68
N GLY A 16 17.29 1.61 3.67
CA GLY A 16 15.88 1.39 4.02
C GLY A 16 14.89 1.49 2.85
N LEU A 17 15.00 2.57 2.06
CA LEU A 17 14.11 2.76 0.92
C LEU A 17 14.27 1.65 -0.12
N GLY A 18 15.52 1.33 -0.49
CA GLY A 18 15.82 0.29 -1.47
C GLY A 18 15.34 -1.09 -1.04
N VAL A 19 15.55 -1.48 0.23
CA VAL A 19 15.10 -2.78 0.74
C VAL A 19 13.57 -2.87 0.79
N GLU A 20 12.88 -1.77 1.10
CA GLU A 20 11.41 -1.71 1.07
C GLU A 20 10.87 -1.89 -0.36
N ILE A 21 11.46 -1.20 -1.34
CA ILE A 21 11.08 -1.36 -2.75
C ILE A 21 11.32 -2.80 -3.20
N ALA A 22 12.52 -3.34 -2.92
CA ALA A 22 12.88 -4.70 -3.30
C ALA A 22 11.93 -5.73 -2.68
N LYS A 23 11.59 -5.61 -1.38
CA LYS A 23 10.62 -6.49 -0.70
C LYS A 23 9.30 -6.54 -1.48
N ASN A 24 8.71 -5.38 -1.77
CA ASN A 24 7.39 -5.31 -2.41
C ASN A 24 7.44 -5.81 -3.86
N VAL A 25 8.50 -5.51 -4.61
CA VAL A 25 8.68 -6.00 -5.99
C VAL A 25 8.84 -7.53 -6.04
N ILE A 26 9.58 -8.12 -5.09
CA ILE A 26 9.76 -9.57 -4.98
C ILE A 26 8.42 -10.24 -4.63
N LEU A 27 7.67 -9.71 -3.67
CA LEU A 27 6.34 -10.21 -3.31
C LEU A 27 5.34 -10.06 -4.46
N GLY A 28 5.49 -9.02 -5.30
CA GLY A 28 4.70 -8.80 -6.52
C GLY A 28 4.90 -9.87 -7.61
N GLY A 29 5.99 -10.65 -7.54
CA GLY A 29 6.20 -11.79 -8.43
C GLY A 29 6.70 -11.40 -9.83
N VAL A 30 7.72 -10.53 -9.89
CA VAL A 30 8.46 -10.23 -11.14
C VAL A 30 9.35 -11.41 -11.58
N LYS A 31 9.96 -11.34 -12.77
CA LYS A 31 10.83 -12.42 -13.27
C LYS A 31 12.06 -12.64 -12.40
N SER A 32 12.71 -11.56 -11.98
CA SER A 32 13.94 -11.58 -11.18
C SER A 32 14.20 -10.19 -10.62
N VAL A 33 14.89 -10.11 -9.48
CA VAL A 33 15.36 -8.85 -8.90
C VAL A 33 16.88 -8.88 -8.75
N THR A 34 17.55 -7.85 -9.26
CA THR A 34 18.98 -7.62 -8.99
C THR A 34 19.11 -6.47 -8.01
N LEU A 35 19.78 -6.73 -6.89
CA LEU A 35 20.14 -5.75 -5.87
C LEU A 35 21.50 -5.17 -6.21
N HIS A 36 21.62 -3.85 -6.27
CA HIS A 36 22.90 -3.18 -6.47
C HIS A 36 23.20 -2.23 -5.32
N ASP A 37 24.41 -2.32 -4.77
CA ASP A 37 24.95 -1.34 -3.83
C ASP A 37 26.48 -1.44 -3.79
N GLN A 38 27.17 -0.31 -3.73
CA GLN A 38 28.63 -0.26 -3.58
C GLN A 38 29.05 0.07 -2.14
N GLY A 39 28.14 0.58 -1.32
CA GLY A 39 28.40 0.97 0.05
C GLY A 39 28.34 -0.19 1.03
N GLN A 40 28.94 0.05 2.18
CA GLN A 40 28.92 -0.86 3.32
C GLN A 40 27.77 -0.51 4.26
N ALA A 41 27.35 -1.49 5.07
CA ALA A 41 26.36 -1.29 6.12
C ALA A 41 26.95 -0.42 7.24
N GLU A 42 26.27 0.68 7.53
CA GLU A 42 26.60 1.64 8.58
C GLU A 42 25.52 1.65 9.67
N TRP A 43 25.85 2.18 10.87
CA TRP A 43 24.90 2.29 11.98
C TRP A 43 23.57 2.94 11.60
N ARG A 44 23.64 4.04 10.84
CA ARG A 44 22.47 4.78 10.36
C ARG A 44 21.55 3.97 9.47
N ASP A 45 22.07 2.97 8.75
CA ASP A 45 21.25 2.15 7.84
C ASP A 45 20.28 1.27 8.64
N LEU A 46 20.64 0.87 9.87
CA LEU A 46 19.81 0.01 10.72
C LEU A 46 18.55 0.72 11.27
N SER A 47 18.43 2.04 11.09
CA SER A 47 17.26 2.82 11.51
C SER A 47 16.03 2.52 10.67
N SER A 48 16.21 1.88 9.51
CA SER A 48 15.12 1.56 8.60
C SER A 48 15.33 0.28 7.78
N GLN A 49 16.57 -0.18 7.62
CA GLN A 49 16.91 -1.38 6.88
C GLN A 49 16.71 -2.62 7.78
N PHE A 50 15.54 -3.26 7.66
CA PHE A 50 15.07 -4.34 8.53
C PHE A 50 15.72 -5.72 8.27
N TYR A 51 16.65 -5.84 7.32
CA TYR A 51 17.42 -7.06 7.03
C TYR A 51 18.91 -6.99 7.38
N LEU A 52 19.45 -5.80 7.65
CA LEU A 52 20.76 -5.65 8.25
C LEU A 52 20.66 -6.01 9.74
N ARG A 53 21.74 -6.59 10.25
CA ARG A 53 21.97 -6.88 11.65
C ARG A 53 23.21 -6.14 12.10
N GLU A 54 23.40 -5.95 13.41
CA GLU A 54 24.60 -5.27 13.93
C GLU A 54 25.89 -6.01 13.55
N GLU A 55 25.83 -7.34 13.44
CA GLU A 55 26.92 -8.20 12.96
C GLU A 55 27.24 -8.04 11.45
N ASP A 56 26.42 -7.30 10.71
CA ASP A 56 26.59 -7.03 9.29
C ASP A 56 27.28 -5.69 9.01
N LEU A 57 27.53 -4.86 10.03
CA LEU A 57 28.25 -3.59 9.89
C LEU A 57 29.60 -3.78 9.18
N GLY A 58 29.88 -2.92 8.20
CA GLY A 58 31.08 -2.99 7.34
C GLY A 58 30.99 -3.97 6.17
N LYS A 59 29.96 -4.82 6.07
CA LYS A 59 29.73 -5.69 4.89
C LYS A 59 28.94 -4.94 3.82
N ASN A 60 29.00 -5.42 2.57
CA ASN A 60 28.19 -4.84 1.48
C ASN A 60 26.68 -5.07 1.71
N ARG A 61 25.89 -4.01 1.57
CA ARG A 61 24.44 -4.04 1.86
C ARG A 61 23.65 -4.96 0.92
N ALA A 62 23.99 -4.99 -0.37
CA ALA A 62 23.29 -5.81 -1.36
C ALA A 62 23.56 -7.31 -1.13
N GLU A 63 24.82 -7.68 -0.85
CA GLU A 63 25.21 -9.07 -0.60
C GLU A 63 24.53 -9.64 0.65
N VAL A 64 24.56 -8.90 1.77
CA VAL A 64 23.95 -9.32 3.04
C VAL A 64 22.42 -9.44 2.92
N SER A 65 21.78 -8.51 2.21
CA SER A 65 20.32 -8.48 2.07
C SER A 65 19.78 -9.55 1.13
N ARG A 66 20.60 -10.00 0.16
CA ARG A 66 20.21 -10.96 -0.89
C ARG A 66 19.52 -12.20 -0.33
N THR A 67 20.12 -12.83 0.68
CA THR A 67 19.62 -14.10 1.23
C THR A 67 18.23 -13.92 1.82
N ARG A 68 18.03 -12.89 2.64
CA ARG A 68 16.76 -12.63 3.34
C ARG A 68 15.65 -12.20 2.37
N LEU A 69 16.00 -11.43 1.33
CA LEU A 69 15.06 -11.04 0.27
C LEU A 69 14.67 -12.22 -0.63
N ALA A 70 15.59 -13.14 -0.93
CA ALA A 70 15.32 -14.33 -1.75
C ALA A 70 14.30 -15.28 -1.11
N GLU A 71 14.20 -15.28 0.23
CA GLU A 71 13.23 -16.12 0.96
C GLU A 71 11.78 -15.64 0.85
N LEU A 72 11.55 -14.38 0.45
CA LEU A 72 10.21 -13.80 0.40
C LEU A 72 9.34 -14.47 -0.67
N ASN A 73 9.92 -14.84 -1.80
CA ASN A 73 9.19 -15.43 -2.91
C ASN A 73 10.06 -16.42 -3.68
N SER A 74 9.77 -17.72 -3.53
CA SER A 74 10.52 -18.81 -4.18
C SER A 74 10.45 -18.80 -5.71
N TYR A 75 9.54 -18.02 -6.31
CA TYR A 75 9.44 -17.86 -7.76
C TYR A 75 10.30 -16.72 -8.31
N VAL A 76 10.87 -15.87 -7.45
CA VAL A 76 11.63 -14.68 -7.86
C VAL A 76 13.09 -14.84 -7.46
N PRO A 77 13.99 -15.20 -8.38
CA PRO A 77 15.42 -15.22 -8.09
C PRO A 77 15.93 -13.81 -7.78
N VAL A 78 16.74 -13.71 -6.72
CA VAL A 78 17.38 -12.47 -6.24
C VAL A 78 18.90 -12.59 -6.35
N VAL A 79 19.52 -11.66 -7.04
CA VAL A 79 20.99 -11.60 -7.26
C VAL A 79 21.53 -10.29 -6.70
N ALA A 80 22.76 -10.30 -6.19
CA ALA A 80 23.46 -9.09 -5.77
C ALA A 80 24.54 -8.71 -6.80
N TYR A 81 24.71 -7.42 -7.03
CA TYR A 81 25.73 -6.84 -7.90
C TYR A 81 26.43 -5.69 -7.18
N THR A 82 27.76 -5.70 -7.14
CA THR A 82 28.58 -4.73 -6.39
C THR A 82 29.51 -3.90 -7.28
N GLY A 83 29.44 -4.11 -8.61
CA GLY A 83 30.23 -3.38 -9.59
C GLY A 83 29.63 -2.02 -9.95
N ALA A 84 30.28 -1.30 -10.86
CA ALA A 84 29.72 -0.06 -11.43
C ALA A 84 28.53 -0.35 -12.35
N LEU A 85 27.54 0.55 -12.33
CA LEU A 85 26.40 0.52 -13.26
C LEU A 85 26.81 1.06 -14.63
N VAL A 86 27.46 0.21 -15.42
CA VAL A 86 27.77 0.51 -16.83
C VAL A 86 26.54 0.33 -17.71
N ASP A 87 26.44 1.13 -18.76
CA ASP A 87 25.28 1.22 -19.66
C ASP A 87 24.88 -0.16 -20.24
N ASP A 88 25.86 -0.93 -20.74
CA ASP A 88 25.62 -2.28 -21.29
C ASP A 88 24.96 -3.21 -20.27
N TYR A 89 25.29 -3.08 -18.98
CA TYR A 89 24.71 -3.90 -17.91
C TYR A 89 23.24 -3.55 -17.65
N LEU A 90 22.81 -2.33 -17.94
CA LEU A 90 21.42 -1.90 -17.73
C LEU A 90 20.46 -2.52 -18.76
N THR A 91 20.95 -2.86 -19.95
CA THR A 91 20.15 -3.37 -21.08
C THR A 91 19.41 -4.69 -20.80
N GLN A 92 19.83 -5.44 -19.77
CA GLN A 92 19.18 -6.70 -19.40
C GLN A 92 17.88 -6.49 -18.58
N PHE A 93 17.63 -5.28 -18.07
CA PHE A 93 16.50 -4.98 -17.22
C PHE A 93 15.36 -4.31 -17.99
N GLN A 94 14.12 -4.57 -17.55
CA GLN A 94 12.94 -3.87 -18.06
C GLN A 94 12.64 -2.63 -17.22
N VAL A 95 12.96 -2.67 -15.93
CA VAL A 95 12.80 -1.54 -15.00
C VAL A 95 14.08 -1.38 -14.18
N VAL A 96 14.56 -0.15 -14.07
CA VAL A 96 15.67 0.27 -13.22
C VAL A 96 15.13 1.21 -12.16
N VAL A 97 15.42 0.88 -10.90
CA VAL A 97 15.12 1.72 -9.74
C VAL A 97 16.42 2.27 -9.19
N LEU A 98 16.51 3.60 -9.06
CA LEU A 98 17.61 4.28 -8.40
C LEU A 98 17.16 4.86 -7.08
N THR A 99 17.89 4.54 -6.01
CA THR A 99 17.71 5.15 -4.69
C THR A 99 19.06 5.60 -4.15
N ASN A 100 19.08 6.77 -3.49
CA ASN A 100 20.25 7.33 -2.86
C ASN A 100 21.48 7.51 -3.77
N SER A 101 21.27 7.60 -5.09
CA SER A 101 22.34 7.85 -6.07
C SER A 101 22.58 9.35 -6.26
N PRO A 102 23.82 9.78 -6.58
CA PRO A 102 24.11 11.17 -6.98
C PRO A 102 23.32 11.58 -8.22
N LEU A 103 23.04 12.88 -8.36
CA LEU A 103 22.26 13.41 -9.48
C LEU A 103 22.92 13.15 -10.83
N GLU A 104 24.26 13.22 -10.91
CA GLU A 104 25.00 12.95 -12.13
C GLU A 104 24.81 11.50 -12.61
N GLU A 105 24.72 10.55 -11.66
CA GLU A 105 24.41 9.16 -11.99
C GLU A 105 22.95 9.00 -12.41
N GLN A 106 22.01 9.68 -11.73
CA GLN A 106 20.60 9.67 -12.11
C GLN A 106 20.38 10.20 -13.52
N GLN A 107 21.04 11.31 -13.91
CA GLN A 107 20.94 11.89 -15.25
C GLN A 107 21.53 10.94 -16.31
N ARG A 108 22.74 10.43 -16.10
CA ARG A 108 23.36 9.48 -17.04
C ARG A 108 22.50 8.24 -17.24
N VAL A 109 22.10 7.59 -16.15
CA VAL A 109 21.30 6.35 -16.20
C VAL A 109 19.92 6.64 -16.76
N GLY A 110 19.30 7.77 -16.37
CA GLY A 110 17.96 8.14 -16.82
C GLY A 110 17.90 8.42 -18.32
N ASP A 111 18.81 9.23 -18.84
CA ASP A 111 18.86 9.55 -20.27
C ASP A 111 19.20 8.30 -21.12
N PHE A 112 20.06 7.41 -20.60
CA PHE A 112 20.33 6.11 -21.23
C PHE A 112 19.09 5.20 -21.22
N CYS A 113 18.41 5.08 -20.08
CA CYS A 113 17.21 4.26 -19.94
C CYS A 113 16.10 4.73 -20.88
N HIS A 114 15.85 6.04 -20.93
CA HIS A 114 14.86 6.66 -21.82
C HIS A 114 15.14 6.30 -23.28
N SER A 115 16.37 6.52 -23.74
CA SER A 115 16.80 6.29 -25.13
C SER A 115 16.75 4.81 -25.54
N ASN A 116 16.80 3.88 -24.59
CA ASN A 116 16.78 2.44 -24.83
C ASN A 116 15.45 1.77 -24.45
N GLY A 117 14.41 2.55 -24.12
CA GLY A 117 13.09 2.03 -23.75
C GLY A 117 13.05 1.26 -22.43
N ILE A 118 14.04 1.45 -21.55
CA ILE A 118 14.10 0.90 -20.20
C ILE A 118 13.33 1.83 -19.27
N LYS A 119 12.45 1.28 -18.44
CA LYS A 119 11.62 2.08 -17.53
C LYS A 119 12.45 2.50 -16.31
N LEU A 120 12.39 3.76 -15.94
CA LEU A 120 13.12 4.32 -14.81
C LEU A 120 12.18 4.73 -13.68
N VAL A 121 12.56 4.39 -12.45
CA VAL A 121 12.00 4.96 -11.23
C VAL A 121 13.16 5.50 -10.39
N VAL A 122 13.07 6.74 -9.93
CA VAL A 122 14.05 7.33 -9.00
C VAL A 122 13.32 7.71 -7.72
N ALA A 123 13.83 7.30 -6.57
CA ALA A 123 13.21 7.60 -5.29
C ALA A 123 14.26 7.94 -4.23
N ASP A 124 14.04 9.00 -3.46
CA ASP A 124 14.89 9.36 -2.34
C ASP A 124 14.05 9.78 -1.14
N THR A 125 14.51 9.40 0.05
CA THR A 125 14.00 9.83 1.34
C THR A 125 15.12 10.55 2.10
N ARG A 126 14.76 11.67 2.73
CA ARG A 126 15.66 12.59 3.44
C ARG A 126 14.96 13.06 4.72
N GLY A 127 15.13 12.30 5.81
CA GLY A 127 14.39 12.54 7.05
C GLY A 127 12.88 12.48 6.82
N LEU A 128 12.20 13.62 6.99
CA LEU A 128 10.75 13.77 6.81
C LEU A 128 10.31 14.09 5.37
N PHE A 129 11.26 14.20 4.43
CA PHE A 129 11.00 14.50 3.03
C PHE A 129 11.19 13.28 2.15
N GLY A 130 10.40 13.19 1.08
CA GLY A 130 10.53 12.16 0.06
C GLY A 130 10.31 12.73 -1.35
N GLN A 131 11.01 12.17 -2.32
CA GLN A 131 10.75 12.39 -3.75
C GLN A 131 10.62 11.06 -4.48
N LEU A 132 9.81 11.05 -5.54
CA LEU A 132 9.63 9.95 -6.46
C LEU A 132 9.47 10.51 -7.88
N PHE A 133 10.26 9.99 -8.81
CA PHE A 133 10.23 10.32 -10.22
C PHE A 133 10.02 9.06 -11.06
N CYS A 134 9.22 9.17 -12.12
CA CYS A 134 8.99 8.10 -13.08
C CYS A 134 9.25 8.57 -14.51
N ASP A 135 9.99 7.76 -15.27
CA ASP A 135 10.15 7.91 -16.71
C ASP A 135 9.95 6.56 -17.38
N PHE A 136 8.81 6.41 -18.03
CA PHE A 136 8.43 5.19 -18.73
C PHE A 136 8.55 5.33 -20.26
N GLY A 137 9.38 6.24 -20.74
CA GLY A 137 9.70 6.49 -22.15
C GLY A 137 8.65 7.32 -22.89
N GLU A 138 8.94 7.62 -24.16
CA GLU A 138 8.11 8.50 -25.00
C GLU A 138 6.70 7.96 -25.27
N GLU A 139 6.52 6.64 -25.25
CA GLU A 139 5.20 6.02 -25.46
C GLU A 139 5.01 4.79 -24.54
N MET A 140 4.21 4.97 -23.50
CA MET A 140 3.70 3.89 -22.65
C MET A 140 2.21 3.66 -22.89
N LEU A 141 1.84 2.41 -23.15
CA LEU A 141 0.45 2.00 -23.22
C LEU A 141 -0.10 1.62 -21.84
N VAL A 142 -1.07 2.39 -21.36
CA VAL A 142 -1.82 2.14 -20.11
C VAL A 142 -3.18 1.56 -20.48
N ASN A 143 -3.41 0.28 -20.19
CA ASN A 143 -4.64 -0.42 -20.56
C ASN A 143 -5.80 -0.19 -19.60
N ASP A 144 -5.51 0.33 -18.41
CA ASP A 144 -6.48 0.53 -17.34
C ASP A 144 -5.97 1.67 -16.48
N THR A 145 -6.59 2.84 -16.55
CA THR A 145 -6.08 4.08 -15.95
C THR A 145 -6.46 4.21 -14.47
N ASN A 146 -7.63 3.69 -14.08
CA ASN A 146 -8.18 3.89 -12.73
C ASN A 146 -8.30 2.60 -11.90
N GLY A 147 -8.17 1.41 -12.50
CA GLY A 147 -8.23 0.15 -11.78
C GLY A 147 -9.62 -0.36 -11.41
N GLU A 148 -10.67 0.45 -11.62
CA GLU A 148 -12.05 0.08 -11.32
C GLU A 148 -12.57 -1.02 -12.27
N GLN A 149 -13.62 -1.73 -11.89
CA GLN A 149 -14.24 -2.66 -12.84
C GLN A 149 -15.05 -1.89 -13.89
N PRO A 150 -15.08 -2.34 -15.16
CA PRO A 150 -15.95 -1.73 -16.16
C PRO A 150 -17.41 -1.70 -15.70
N LEU A 151 -18.04 -0.54 -15.81
CA LEU A 151 -19.44 -0.35 -15.42
C LEU A 151 -20.39 -1.02 -16.42
N SER A 152 -21.59 -1.39 -15.95
CA SER A 152 -22.65 -1.97 -16.78
C SER A 152 -24.02 -1.48 -16.31
N ALA A 153 -24.93 -1.27 -17.26
CA ALA A 153 -26.30 -0.84 -16.98
C ALA A 153 -27.30 -1.49 -17.96
N MET A 154 -28.54 -1.69 -17.48
CA MET A 154 -29.64 -2.18 -18.31
C MET A 154 -30.33 -1.03 -19.01
N ILE A 155 -30.70 -1.25 -20.27
CA ILE A 155 -31.27 -0.25 -21.16
C ILE A 155 -32.80 -0.29 -21.10
N SER A 156 -33.39 0.88 -20.97
CA SER A 156 -34.83 1.12 -21.02
C SER A 156 -35.28 1.52 -22.43
N MET A 157 -34.59 2.49 -23.04
CA MET A 157 -34.92 3.05 -24.36
C MET A 157 -33.67 3.52 -25.09
N ILE A 158 -33.69 3.43 -26.43
CA ILE A 158 -32.71 4.08 -27.31
C ILE A 158 -33.48 4.89 -28.37
N THR A 159 -33.17 6.18 -28.51
CA THR A 159 -33.77 7.02 -29.55
C THR A 159 -33.06 6.83 -30.89
N LYS A 160 -33.81 7.05 -31.98
CA LYS A 160 -33.30 7.06 -33.34
C LYS A 160 -33.12 8.50 -33.82
N ASP A 161 -31.94 9.04 -33.57
CA ASP A 161 -31.60 10.44 -33.80
C ASP A 161 -30.12 10.58 -34.21
N ALA A 162 -29.74 11.74 -34.75
CA ALA A 162 -28.37 12.07 -35.15
C ALA A 162 -27.39 11.98 -33.97
N SER A 163 -27.91 12.15 -32.75
CA SER A 163 -27.24 11.86 -31.49
C SER A 163 -28.14 10.92 -30.69
N GLY A 164 -28.03 9.61 -30.93
CA GLY A 164 -28.87 8.61 -30.28
C GLY A 164 -28.77 8.74 -28.75
N VAL A 165 -29.91 8.77 -28.06
CA VAL A 165 -29.98 8.90 -26.60
C VAL A 165 -30.35 7.56 -26.00
N VAL A 166 -29.50 7.06 -25.11
CA VAL A 166 -29.73 5.85 -24.34
C VAL A 166 -30.25 6.24 -22.96
N THR A 167 -31.37 5.65 -22.58
CA THR A 167 -31.96 5.76 -21.24
C THR A 167 -31.80 4.44 -20.51
N CYS A 168 -31.19 4.46 -19.33
CA CYS A 168 -31.03 3.30 -18.45
C CYS A 168 -32.28 3.09 -17.58
N LEU A 169 -32.43 1.90 -16.98
CA LEU A 169 -33.50 1.64 -16.02
C LEU A 169 -33.37 2.51 -14.76
N ASP A 170 -34.49 2.99 -14.23
CA ASP A 170 -34.56 3.97 -13.12
C ASP A 170 -33.99 3.46 -11.79
N GLU A 171 -33.89 2.14 -11.60
CA GLU A 171 -33.46 1.54 -10.33
C GLU A 171 -31.95 1.68 -10.07
N ALA A 172 -31.14 2.01 -11.07
CA ALA A 172 -29.69 2.19 -10.93
C ALA A 172 -29.14 3.27 -11.87
N ARG A 173 -28.37 4.21 -11.30
CA ARG A 173 -27.58 5.16 -12.09
C ARG A 173 -26.53 4.41 -12.89
N HIS A 174 -26.26 4.84 -14.13
CA HIS A 174 -25.28 4.17 -14.98
C HIS A 174 -23.83 4.38 -14.52
N GLY A 175 -23.53 5.50 -13.86
CA GLY A 175 -22.20 5.80 -13.32
C GLY A 175 -21.13 6.19 -14.35
N PHE A 176 -21.40 6.05 -15.66
CA PHE A 176 -20.48 6.51 -16.72
C PHE A 176 -20.22 8.03 -16.72
N GLU A 177 -19.05 8.41 -17.21
CA GLU A 177 -18.59 9.78 -17.41
C GLU A 177 -18.52 10.16 -18.90
N SER A 178 -18.52 11.46 -19.21
CA SER A 178 -18.38 11.89 -20.60
C SER A 178 -16.95 11.61 -21.11
N GLY A 179 -16.84 11.03 -22.30
CA GLY A 179 -15.58 10.52 -22.85
C GLY A 179 -15.34 9.03 -22.56
N ASP A 180 -16.19 8.37 -21.77
CA ASP A 180 -16.19 6.92 -21.68
C ASP A 180 -16.55 6.26 -23.01
N PHE A 181 -16.11 5.02 -23.20
CA PHE A 181 -16.48 4.20 -24.34
C PHE A 181 -17.34 3.03 -23.88
N VAL A 182 -18.36 2.68 -24.66
CA VAL A 182 -19.28 1.58 -24.34
C VAL A 182 -19.55 0.66 -25.53
N THR A 183 -19.97 -0.56 -25.26
CA THR A 183 -20.53 -1.50 -26.24
C THR A 183 -21.86 -2.06 -25.73
N PHE A 184 -22.64 -2.67 -26.62
CA PHE A 184 -24.00 -3.12 -26.34
C PHE A 184 -24.17 -4.61 -26.59
N THR A 185 -25.04 -5.24 -25.80
CA THR A 185 -25.49 -6.62 -26.01
C THR A 185 -26.99 -6.72 -25.75
N GLU A 186 -27.64 -7.74 -26.34
CA GLU A 186 -29.05 -8.07 -26.10
C GLU A 186 -30.07 -6.97 -26.43
N VAL A 187 -29.69 -5.93 -27.20
CA VAL A 187 -30.61 -4.89 -27.69
C VAL A 187 -31.53 -5.50 -28.74
N GLN A 188 -32.85 -5.47 -28.52
CA GLN A 188 -33.83 -5.95 -29.49
C GLN A 188 -34.39 -4.80 -30.32
N GLY A 189 -34.57 -5.03 -31.62
CA GLY A 189 -35.01 -4.00 -32.57
C GLY A 189 -33.85 -3.28 -33.25
N MET A 190 -32.97 -2.64 -32.47
CA MET A 190 -31.79 -1.91 -32.95
C MET A 190 -30.53 -2.80 -32.88
N THR A 191 -30.50 -3.89 -33.65
CA THR A 191 -29.49 -4.95 -33.53
C THR A 191 -28.09 -4.55 -33.98
N GLU A 192 -27.96 -3.46 -34.75
CA GLU A 192 -26.70 -2.90 -35.24
C GLU A 192 -25.77 -2.45 -34.10
N LEU A 193 -26.34 -2.17 -32.92
CA LEU A 193 -25.59 -1.84 -31.72
C LEU A 193 -24.95 -3.08 -31.06
N ASN A 194 -25.52 -4.27 -31.23
CA ASN A 194 -25.03 -5.45 -30.52
C ASN A 194 -23.63 -5.86 -31.01
N GLY A 195 -22.65 -5.87 -30.09
CA GLY A 195 -21.26 -6.19 -30.41
C GLY A 195 -20.57 -5.13 -31.27
N CYS A 196 -21.09 -3.89 -31.29
CA CYS A 196 -20.45 -2.79 -32.01
C CYS A 196 -19.05 -2.47 -31.45
N GLN A 197 -18.23 -1.83 -32.29
CA GLN A 197 -16.98 -1.24 -31.82
C GLN A 197 -17.27 -0.21 -30.72
N PRO A 198 -16.38 -0.04 -29.72
CA PRO A 198 -16.62 0.87 -28.61
C PRO A 198 -16.97 2.28 -29.11
N VAL A 199 -18.08 2.82 -28.61
CA VAL A 199 -18.60 4.14 -28.98
C VAL A 199 -18.36 5.10 -27.82
N GLU A 200 -17.78 6.26 -28.12
CA GLU A 200 -17.62 7.35 -27.15
C GLU A 200 -18.99 7.91 -26.75
N ILE A 201 -19.19 8.15 -25.45
CA ILE A 201 -20.44 8.65 -24.92
C ILE A 201 -20.31 10.07 -24.35
N LYS A 202 -21.45 10.76 -24.28
CA LYS A 202 -21.58 12.01 -23.52
C LYS A 202 -22.73 11.90 -22.54
N THR A 203 -22.42 12.03 -21.25
CA THR A 203 -23.41 11.98 -20.18
C THR A 203 -24.37 13.16 -20.27
N LEU A 204 -25.68 12.89 -20.26
CA LEU A 204 -26.74 13.92 -20.30
C LEU A 204 -27.43 14.06 -18.94
N GLY A 205 -27.37 13.02 -18.11
CA GLY A 205 -27.91 12.98 -16.75
C GLY A 205 -27.50 11.68 -16.05
N PRO A 206 -28.02 11.39 -14.84
CA PRO A 206 -27.66 10.19 -14.09
C PRO A 206 -28.21 8.87 -14.69
N TYR A 207 -29.16 8.96 -15.62
CA TYR A 207 -29.83 7.82 -16.26
C TYR A 207 -29.77 7.88 -17.78
N THR A 208 -29.16 8.92 -18.37
CA THR A 208 -29.17 9.15 -19.80
C THR A 208 -27.81 9.63 -20.32
N PHE A 209 -27.44 9.13 -21.50
CA PHE A 209 -26.25 9.55 -22.22
C PHE A 209 -26.49 9.46 -23.73
N SER A 210 -25.74 10.24 -24.51
CA SER A 210 -25.78 10.16 -25.97
C SER A 210 -24.64 9.31 -26.53
N ILE A 211 -24.90 8.71 -27.69
CA ILE A 211 -23.97 7.89 -28.49
C ILE A 211 -23.84 8.44 -29.92
N CYS A 212 -23.37 7.61 -30.85
CA CYS A 212 -23.25 7.93 -32.28
C CYS A 212 -24.60 8.18 -32.97
N ASP A 213 -24.53 8.53 -34.27
CA ASP A 213 -25.71 8.67 -35.13
C ASP A 213 -26.42 7.33 -35.29
N THR A 214 -27.69 7.30 -34.88
CA THR A 214 -28.55 6.12 -34.92
C THR A 214 -29.65 6.23 -35.99
N THR A 215 -29.71 7.32 -36.76
CA THR A 215 -30.77 7.55 -37.76
C THR A 215 -30.87 6.45 -38.81
N GLY A 216 -29.74 5.84 -39.17
CA GLY A 216 -29.65 4.73 -40.11
C GLY A 216 -29.98 3.36 -39.52
N PHE A 217 -30.23 3.25 -38.21
CA PHE A 217 -30.44 1.96 -37.54
C PHE A 217 -31.91 1.55 -37.52
N SER A 218 -32.14 0.27 -37.23
CA SER A 218 -33.48 -0.27 -36.99
C SER A 218 -34.11 0.32 -35.72
N ASP A 219 -35.44 0.33 -35.63
CA ASP A 219 -36.14 0.91 -34.48
C ASP A 219 -35.95 0.05 -33.23
N TYR A 220 -35.64 0.68 -32.10
CA TYR A 220 -35.52 -0.01 -30.81
C TYR A 220 -36.86 -0.61 -30.38
N VAL A 221 -36.82 -1.83 -29.83
CA VAL A 221 -38.01 -2.52 -29.32
C VAL A 221 -37.97 -2.64 -27.80
N ARG A 222 -36.95 -3.31 -27.24
CA ARG A 222 -36.79 -3.51 -25.78
C ARG A 222 -35.43 -4.10 -25.41
N GLY A 223 -35.11 -4.00 -24.12
CA GLY A 223 -34.00 -4.70 -23.50
C GLY A 223 -32.64 -4.20 -23.95
N GLY A 224 -31.60 -4.89 -23.48
CA GLY A 224 -30.22 -4.60 -23.80
C GLY A 224 -29.42 -4.20 -22.57
N ILE A 225 -28.12 -4.44 -22.68
CA ILE A 225 -27.12 -4.16 -21.66
C ILE A 225 -26.06 -3.30 -22.33
N VAL A 226 -25.72 -2.19 -21.69
CA VAL A 226 -24.56 -1.38 -22.05
C VAL A 226 -23.42 -1.73 -21.10
N SER A 227 -22.23 -1.94 -21.64
CA SER A 227 -21.01 -2.25 -20.89
C SER A 227 -19.89 -1.29 -21.26
N GLN A 228 -19.24 -0.70 -20.27
CA GLN A 228 -18.08 0.16 -20.46
C GLN A 228 -16.92 -0.65 -21.05
N VAL A 229 -16.19 -0.04 -21.97
CA VAL A 229 -14.96 -0.59 -22.54
C VAL A 229 -13.82 0.37 -22.21
N LYS A 230 -12.84 -0.12 -21.45
CA LYS A 230 -11.65 0.66 -21.12
C LYS A 230 -10.71 0.72 -22.31
N MET A 231 -10.59 1.89 -22.90
CA MET A 231 -9.71 2.12 -24.03
C MET A 231 -8.27 2.33 -23.53
N PRO A 232 -7.27 1.63 -24.10
CA PRO A 232 -5.87 1.89 -23.76
C PRO A 232 -5.46 3.33 -24.08
N GLN A 233 -4.79 3.99 -23.14
CA GLN A 233 -4.28 5.34 -23.27
C GLN A 233 -2.77 5.32 -23.49
N LYS A 234 -2.28 6.14 -24.42
CA LYS A 234 -0.86 6.42 -24.58
C LYS A 234 -0.44 7.55 -23.64
N VAL A 235 0.62 7.31 -22.87
CA VAL A 235 1.22 8.28 -21.96
C VAL A 235 2.67 8.49 -22.35
N ALA A 236 3.10 9.74 -22.45
CA ALA A 236 4.47 10.13 -22.80
C ALA A 236 5.19 10.70 -21.57
N PHE A 237 6.43 10.28 -21.37
CA PHE A 237 7.30 10.78 -20.31
C PHE A 237 8.43 11.61 -20.90
N LYS A 238 8.89 12.61 -20.15
CA LYS A 238 10.09 13.39 -20.50
C LYS A 238 11.30 12.66 -19.92
N PRO A 239 12.46 12.66 -20.60
CA PRO A 239 13.72 12.24 -19.99
C PRO A 239 13.98 13.01 -18.70
N LEU A 240 14.69 12.40 -17.74
CA LEU A 240 14.98 13.01 -16.43
C LEU A 240 15.49 14.46 -16.57
N THR A 241 16.51 14.66 -17.42
CA THR A 241 17.13 15.98 -17.61
C THR A 241 16.14 17.03 -18.13
N ALA A 242 15.25 16.65 -19.06
CA ALA A 242 14.22 17.55 -19.57
C ALA A 242 13.10 17.80 -18.55
N SER A 243 12.70 16.76 -17.81
CA SER A 243 11.68 16.85 -16.77
C SER A 243 12.12 17.70 -15.58
N MET A 244 13.42 17.76 -15.28
CA MET A 244 13.95 18.68 -14.26
C MET A 244 13.84 20.16 -14.68
N ALA A 245 13.96 20.46 -15.97
CA ALA A 245 13.81 21.82 -16.47
C ALA A 245 12.33 22.23 -16.63
N GLU A 246 11.45 21.25 -16.87
CA GLU A 246 10.01 21.45 -17.05
C GLU A 246 9.19 20.41 -16.26
N PRO A 247 9.19 20.49 -14.93
CA PRO A 247 8.60 19.47 -14.08
C PRO A 247 7.07 19.49 -14.14
N GLU A 248 6.49 18.29 -14.07
CA GLU A 248 5.07 18.06 -13.85
C GLU A 248 4.89 17.37 -12.49
N PHE A 249 4.11 17.99 -11.61
CA PHE A 249 3.98 17.58 -10.21
C PHE A 249 2.66 16.86 -9.95
N VAL A 250 2.74 15.73 -9.25
CA VAL A 250 1.60 15.09 -8.60
C VAL A 250 1.51 15.59 -7.16
N LEU A 251 0.39 16.24 -6.84
CA LEU A 251 0.14 16.77 -5.50
C LEU A 251 -0.20 15.63 -4.52
N THR A 252 0.51 15.57 -3.40
CA THR A 252 0.24 14.62 -2.31
C THR A 252 -0.67 15.19 -1.24
N ASP A 253 -0.64 16.50 -1.06
CA ASP A 253 -1.42 17.23 -0.05
C ASP A 253 -1.85 18.57 -0.63
N PHE A 254 -3.17 18.74 -0.78
CA PHE A 254 -3.76 19.96 -1.34
C PHE A 254 -3.62 21.19 -0.43
N ALA A 255 -3.35 21.01 0.87
CA ALA A 255 -3.03 22.10 1.78
C ALA A 255 -1.59 22.62 1.59
N LYS A 256 -0.73 21.84 0.91
CA LYS A 256 0.69 22.14 0.67
C LYS A 256 0.99 22.38 -0.81
N PHE A 257 0.06 23.01 -1.54
CA PHE A 257 0.08 23.14 -3.00
C PHE A 257 1.40 23.70 -3.58
N GLU A 258 2.04 24.64 -2.89
CA GLU A 258 3.27 25.29 -3.35
C GLU A 258 4.55 24.50 -3.04
N ARG A 259 4.50 23.51 -2.12
CA ARG A 259 5.69 22.80 -1.65
C ARG A 259 6.41 21.98 -2.72
N PRO A 260 5.75 21.27 -3.66
CA PRO A 260 6.46 20.46 -4.65
C PRO A 260 7.49 21.24 -5.46
N ALA A 261 7.18 22.48 -5.89
CA ALA A 261 8.12 23.32 -6.63
C ALA A 261 9.32 23.74 -5.77
N GLN A 262 9.09 24.06 -4.48
CA GLN A 262 10.16 24.40 -3.53
C GLN A 262 11.08 23.20 -3.28
N LEU A 263 10.49 22.02 -3.06
CA LEU A 263 11.22 20.77 -2.80
C LEU A 263 12.00 20.31 -4.03
N HIS A 264 11.48 20.55 -5.24
CA HIS A 264 12.19 20.28 -6.48
C HIS A 264 13.56 20.99 -6.54
N LEU A 265 13.58 22.27 -6.14
CA LEU A 265 14.82 23.05 -6.01
C LEU A 265 15.66 22.58 -4.81
N GLY A 266 15.01 22.27 -3.68
CA GLY A 266 15.67 21.82 -2.45
C GLY A 266 16.46 20.51 -2.62
N PHE A 267 15.89 19.51 -3.31
CA PHE A 267 16.60 18.26 -3.58
C PHE A 267 17.78 18.45 -4.54
N GLN A 268 17.65 19.31 -5.55
CA GLN A 268 18.77 19.68 -6.45
C GLN A 268 19.90 20.40 -5.70
N ALA A 269 19.54 21.32 -4.80
CA ALA A 269 20.49 21.99 -3.92
C ALA A 269 21.19 20.97 -2.99
N LEU A 270 20.47 19.97 -2.49
CA LEU A 270 21.02 18.92 -1.63
C LEU A 270 22.03 18.04 -2.39
N HIS A 271 21.76 17.69 -3.65
CA HIS A 271 22.74 17.02 -4.50
C HIS A 271 23.98 17.89 -4.75
N SER A 272 23.79 19.19 -5.00
CA SER A 272 24.89 20.14 -5.18
C SER A 272 25.76 20.27 -3.92
N TYR A 273 25.12 20.32 -2.75
CA TYR A 273 25.79 20.31 -1.46
C TYR A 273 26.61 19.03 -1.27
N GLN A 274 25.99 17.87 -1.52
CA GLN A 274 26.65 16.58 -1.38
C GLN A 274 27.86 16.43 -2.31
N ARG A 275 27.77 16.94 -3.55
CA ARG A 275 28.90 16.98 -4.47
C ARG A 275 30.05 17.85 -3.95
N LYS A 276 29.74 19.02 -3.39
CA LYS A 276 30.74 19.97 -2.88
C LYS A 276 31.45 19.44 -1.63
N HIS A 277 30.71 18.82 -0.71
CA HIS A 277 31.22 18.44 0.61
C HIS A 277 31.47 16.94 0.79
N SER A 278 31.09 16.10 -0.17
CA SER A 278 31.10 14.63 -0.06
C SER A 278 30.33 14.07 1.15
N ARG A 279 29.38 14.85 1.66
CA ARG A 279 28.48 14.50 2.78
C ARG A 279 27.16 15.26 2.65
N LEU A 280 26.15 14.78 3.35
CA LEU A 280 24.92 15.56 3.56
C LEU A 280 25.15 16.65 4.63
N PRO A 281 24.28 17.68 4.69
CA PRO A 281 24.21 18.60 5.82
C PRO A 281 24.18 17.85 7.15
N LYS A 282 24.88 18.38 8.17
CA LYS A 282 24.84 17.84 9.53
C LYS A 282 23.44 18.06 10.13
N PRO A 283 22.94 17.11 10.93
CA PRO A 283 21.66 17.26 11.62
C PRO A 283 21.57 18.61 12.34
N TRP A 284 20.50 19.36 12.06
CA TRP A 284 20.17 20.63 12.72
C TRP A 284 21.26 21.73 12.66
N CYS A 285 22.24 21.61 11.77
CA CYS A 285 23.33 22.57 11.67
C CYS A 285 22.93 23.86 10.97
N GLN A 286 23.05 24.99 11.67
CA GLN A 286 22.60 26.29 11.15
C GLN A 286 23.41 26.72 9.93
N ALA A 287 24.73 26.56 9.97
CA ALA A 287 25.63 26.96 8.89
C ALA A 287 25.40 26.12 7.62
N ASP A 288 25.25 24.80 7.76
CA ASP A 288 24.94 23.92 6.62
C ASP A 288 23.54 24.24 6.06
N GLY A 289 22.58 24.62 6.91
CA GLY A 289 21.24 25.05 6.48
C GLY A 289 21.23 26.36 5.69
N GLU A 290 22.02 27.35 6.11
CA GLU A 290 22.19 28.63 5.39
C GLU A 290 22.91 28.44 4.05
N GLU A 291 23.90 27.53 4.00
CA GLU A 291 24.55 27.16 2.76
C GLU A 291 23.56 26.46 1.80
N LEU A 292 22.72 25.55 2.29
CA LEU A 292 21.72 24.89 1.45
C LEU A 292 20.71 25.89 0.85
N VAL A 293 20.27 26.88 1.63
CA VAL A 293 19.40 27.97 1.13
C VAL A 293 20.10 28.75 0.01
N SER A 294 21.39 29.05 0.18
CA SER A 294 22.18 29.76 -0.82
C SER A 294 22.32 28.95 -2.11
N LEU A 295 22.62 27.64 -2.01
CA LEU A 295 22.64 26.73 -3.15
C LEU A 295 21.27 26.61 -3.83
N ALA A 296 20.18 26.57 -3.07
CA ALA A 296 18.83 26.53 -3.64
C ALA A 296 18.48 27.83 -4.40
N LYS A 297 18.91 28.99 -3.91
CA LYS A 297 18.78 30.27 -4.62
C LYS A 297 19.60 30.29 -5.91
N GLU A 298 20.82 29.76 -5.88
CA GLU A 298 21.67 29.60 -7.07
C GLU A 298 20.99 28.71 -8.11
N VAL A 299 20.50 27.53 -7.70
CA VAL A 299 19.74 26.62 -8.56
C VAL A 299 18.54 27.34 -9.16
N ASN A 300 17.69 27.98 -8.34
CA ASN A 300 16.51 28.70 -8.81
C ASN A 300 16.85 29.81 -9.81
N SER A 301 17.96 30.53 -9.61
CA SER A 301 18.43 31.58 -10.53
C SER A 301 18.83 31.05 -11.91
N SER A 302 19.27 29.78 -11.97
CA SER A 302 19.62 29.08 -13.22
C SER A 302 18.42 28.44 -13.93
N GLN A 303 17.28 28.32 -13.24
CA GLN A 303 16.07 27.73 -13.81
C GLN A 303 15.27 28.74 -14.64
N THR A 304 14.44 28.20 -15.53
CA THR A 304 13.47 28.95 -16.35
C THR A 304 12.14 28.20 -16.40
N GLY A 305 11.08 28.86 -16.86
CA GLY A 305 9.78 28.19 -17.06
C GLY A 305 9.18 27.66 -15.75
N SER A 306 8.59 26.46 -15.81
CA SER A 306 7.86 25.86 -14.68
C SER A 306 8.76 25.36 -13.54
N ALA A 307 10.08 25.21 -13.76
CA ALA A 307 11.02 24.85 -12.70
C ALA A 307 11.45 26.04 -11.83
N LYS A 308 11.25 27.28 -12.30
CA LYS A 308 11.60 28.49 -11.57
C LYS A 308 10.47 28.89 -10.63
N VAL A 309 10.83 29.29 -9.42
CA VAL A 309 9.89 29.83 -8.43
C VAL A 309 10.21 31.30 -8.17
N ASP A 310 9.17 32.13 -8.04
CA ASP A 310 9.32 33.57 -7.80
C ASP A 310 9.93 33.88 -6.42
N GLU A 311 9.43 33.20 -5.38
CA GLU A 311 9.89 33.33 -4.00
C GLU A 311 10.23 31.96 -3.41
N LEU A 312 11.46 31.80 -2.94
CA LEU A 312 11.91 30.57 -2.30
C LEU A 312 11.56 30.59 -0.80
N ASP A 313 10.96 29.51 -0.30
CA ASP A 313 10.72 29.36 1.15
C ASP A 313 12.01 28.93 1.87
N ASP A 314 12.78 29.92 2.31
CA ASP A 314 14.03 29.71 3.06
C ASP A 314 13.85 28.82 4.30
N LYS A 315 12.69 28.89 4.98
CA LYS A 315 12.44 28.09 6.19
C LYS A 315 12.24 26.62 5.83
N LEU A 316 11.50 26.34 4.76
CA LEU A 316 11.29 24.99 4.26
C LEU A 316 12.61 24.34 3.81
N ILE A 317 13.42 25.06 3.03
CA ILE A 317 14.73 24.57 2.57
C ILE A 317 15.69 24.35 3.76
N LYS A 318 15.65 25.23 4.76
CA LYS A 318 16.45 25.06 5.98
C LYS A 318 15.99 23.83 6.79
N LYS A 319 14.69 23.59 6.91
CA LYS A 319 14.14 22.34 7.51
C LYS A 319 14.61 21.10 6.74
N LEU A 320 14.64 21.13 5.40
CA LEU A 320 15.20 20.05 4.58
C LEU A 320 16.67 19.78 4.93
N ALA A 321 17.49 20.82 5.06
CA ALA A 321 18.89 20.65 5.48
C ALA A 321 18.99 19.93 6.82
N PHE A 322 18.24 20.41 7.82
CA PHE A 322 18.31 19.92 9.20
C PHE A 322 18.02 18.43 9.33
N VAL A 323 17.07 17.90 8.55
CA VAL A 323 16.65 16.51 8.63
C VAL A 323 17.22 15.64 7.50
N SER A 324 17.99 16.21 6.57
CA SER A 324 18.45 15.49 5.36
C SER A 324 19.34 14.28 5.65
N ALA A 325 20.08 14.30 6.76
CA ALA A 325 20.87 13.16 7.23
C ALA A 325 20.01 12.08 7.92
N GLY A 326 18.73 12.34 8.15
CA GLY A 326 17.79 11.40 8.72
C GLY A 326 17.42 10.26 7.79
N ASP A 327 17.13 9.10 8.37
CA ASP A 327 16.64 7.91 7.69
C ASP A 327 15.55 7.25 8.54
N LEU A 328 14.30 7.38 8.10
CA LEU A 328 13.11 7.03 8.87
C LEU A 328 12.37 5.85 8.24
N ALA A 329 12.15 4.79 9.01
CA ALA A 329 11.42 3.62 8.55
C ALA A 329 10.01 3.92 8.01
N PRO A 330 9.19 4.81 8.62
CA PRO A 330 7.87 5.15 8.07
C PRO A 330 7.93 5.84 6.70
N LEU A 331 8.84 6.78 6.50
CA LEU A 331 9.00 7.44 5.20
C LEU A 331 9.48 6.45 4.13
N ASN A 332 10.41 5.56 4.49
CA ASN A 332 10.87 4.50 3.61
C ASN A 332 9.75 3.52 3.27
N ALA A 333 8.89 3.16 4.23
CA ALA A 333 7.71 2.33 3.99
C ALA A 333 6.72 2.99 3.03
N PHE A 334 6.43 4.28 3.24
CA PHE A 334 5.51 5.05 2.41
C PHE A 334 6.02 5.20 0.97
N ILE A 335 7.18 5.84 0.78
CA ILE A 335 7.75 6.08 -0.55
C ILE A 335 8.14 4.75 -1.22
N GLY A 336 8.64 3.78 -0.45
CA GLY A 336 9.01 2.47 -0.97
C GLY A 336 7.83 1.65 -1.47
N GLY A 337 6.67 1.75 -0.80
CA GLY A 337 5.41 1.17 -1.28
C GLY A 337 4.93 1.81 -2.59
N LEU A 338 4.98 3.15 -2.68
CA LEU A 338 4.62 3.88 -3.90
C LEU A 338 5.56 3.53 -5.06
N ALA A 339 6.87 3.62 -4.85
CA ALA A 339 7.87 3.30 -5.87
C ALA A 339 7.78 1.85 -6.35
N ALA A 340 7.54 0.89 -5.44
CA ALA A 340 7.30 -0.50 -5.82
C ALA A 340 6.04 -0.64 -6.69
N GLN A 341 4.95 0.07 -6.36
CA GLN A 341 3.76 0.08 -7.19
C GLN A 341 4.06 0.66 -8.59
N GLU A 342 4.84 1.74 -8.69
CA GLU A 342 5.28 2.30 -9.99
C GLU A 342 6.09 1.29 -10.82
N VAL A 343 6.95 0.49 -10.19
CA VAL A 343 7.65 -0.64 -10.86
C VAL A 343 6.64 -1.64 -11.46
N LEU A 344 5.57 -1.98 -10.73
CA LEU A 344 4.54 -2.88 -11.23
C LEU A 344 3.75 -2.24 -12.39
N LYS A 345 3.43 -0.95 -12.31
CA LYS A 345 2.79 -0.20 -13.41
C LYS A 345 3.66 -0.22 -14.66
N ALA A 346 4.95 0.07 -14.53
CA ALA A 346 5.94 0.05 -15.61
C ALA A 346 5.98 -1.32 -16.32
N CYS A 347 5.95 -2.42 -15.55
CA CYS A 347 5.97 -3.77 -16.10
C CYS A 347 4.67 -4.17 -16.82
N THR A 348 3.53 -3.63 -16.37
CA THR A 348 2.20 -4.17 -16.72
C THR A 348 1.37 -3.28 -17.62
N GLY A 349 1.62 -1.98 -17.64
CA GLY A 349 0.70 -1.01 -18.24
C GLY A 349 -0.68 -1.03 -17.58
N LYS A 350 -0.76 -1.37 -16.29
CA LYS A 350 -1.98 -1.34 -15.49
C LYS A 350 -1.84 -0.23 -14.45
N PHE A 351 -2.89 0.57 -14.29
CA PHE A 351 -2.98 1.82 -13.53
C PHE A 351 -2.23 2.99 -14.16
N MET A 352 -2.74 4.20 -13.94
CA MET A 352 -2.06 5.44 -14.31
C MET A 352 -0.78 5.60 -13.47
N PRO A 353 0.40 5.76 -14.10
CA PRO A 353 1.65 6.11 -13.40
C PRO A 353 1.63 7.50 -12.76
N ILE A 354 2.62 7.76 -11.91
CA ILE A 354 2.98 9.13 -11.53
C ILE A 354 3.58 9.84 -12.76
N ILE A 355 3.08 11.04 -13.07
CA ILE A 355 3.54 11.87 -14.19
C ILE A 355 3.87 13.27 -13.64
N GLN A 356 5.13 13.64 -13.42
CA GLN A 356 6.30 12.76 -13.37
C GLN A 356 7.00 12.81 -12.03
N TRP A 357 6.84 13.91 -11.28
CA TRP A 357 7.44 14.14 -9.97
C TRP A 357 6.38 14.10 -8.88
N LEU A 358 6.66 13.34 -7.83
CA LEU A 358 5.91 13.35 -6.59
C LEU A 358 6.86 13.78 -5.46
N TYR A 359 6.51 14.84 -4.77
CA TYR A 359 7.20 15.30 -3.57
C TYR A 359 6.26 15.16 -2.37
N PHE A 360 6.81 14.68 -1.26
CA PHE A 360 6.08 14.49 -0.02
C PHE A 360 6.89 15.00 1.16
N ASP A 361 6.21 15.54 2.16
CA ASP A 361 6.80 15.81 3.46
C ASP A 361 5.81 15.53 4.60
N ALA A 362 6.36 15.10 5.74
CA ALA A 362 5.64 14.92 6.99
C ALA A 362 6.20 15.85 8.08
N LEU A 363 6.40 17.13 7.76
CA LEU A 363 7.02 18.10 8.69
C LEU A 363 6.23 18.30 9.98
N GLU A 364 4.93 17.99 9.98
CA GLU A 364 4.05 18.05 11.14
C GLU A 364 4.43 17.02 12.23
N CYS A 365 5.34 16.08 11.93
CA CYS A 365 5.91 15.18 12.92
C CYS A 365 6.99 15.84 13.81
N LEU A 366 7.48 17.02 13.46
CA LEU A 366 8.38 17.78 14.34
C LEU A 366 7.57 18.42 15.48
N SER A 367 8.15 18.48 16.68
CA SER A 367 7.53 19.21 17.79
C SER A 367 7.55 20.71 17.47
N GLU A 368 6.37 21.33 17.29
CA GLU A 368 6.21 22.77 17.06
C GLU A 368 5.64 23.52 18.28
N GLU A 369 5.65 22.92 19.48
CA GLU A 369 5.07 23.60 20.65
C GLU A 369 5.85 24.88 21.03
N GLU A 370 5.12 26.00 21.12
CA GLU A 370 5.53 27.20 21.85
C GLU A 370 5.81 26.83 23.33
N GLY A 371 7.06 26.50 23.63
CA GLY A 371 7.50 26.07 24.97
C GLY A 371 8.31 24.77 24.99
N GLY A 372 8.35 24.01 23.89
CA GLY A 372 9.28 22.90 23.70
C GLY A 372 10.71 23.41 23.48
N ALA A 373 11.71 22.73 24.03
CA ALA A 373 13.09 23.05 23.71
C ALA A 373 13.33 22.79 22.20
N MET A 374 13.84 23.80 21.48
CA MET A 374 14.24 23.60 20.08
C MET A 374 15.33 22.53 20.02
N LEU A 375 15.17 21.55 19.12
CA LEU A 375 16.18 20.53 18.86
C LEU A 375 17.50 21.18 18.47
N THR A 376 18.58 20.75 19.10
CA THR A 376 19.94 21.25 18.86
C THR A 376 20.77 20.27 18.04
N GLU A 377 21.91 20.74 17.51
CA GLU A 377 22.91 19.88 16.86
C GLU A 377 23.39 18.75 17.79
N GLU A 378 23.44 18.99 19.10
CA GLU A 378 23.90 18.01 20.10
C GLU A 378 22.84 16.92 20.34
N ASP A 379 21.56 17.29 20.44
CA ASP A 379 20.46 16.35 20.64
C ASP A 379 20.35 15.34 19.48
N CYS A 380 20.67 15.81 18.27
CA CYS A 380 20.58 15.07 17.02
C CYS A 380 21.92 14.50 16.53
N ALA A 381 22.99 14.60 17.33
CA ALA A 381 24.29 14.04 16.98
C ALA A 381 24.24 12.50 16.95
N PRO A 382 24.96 11.84 16.01
CA PRO A 382 25.05 10.38 15.96
C PRO A 382 25.61 9.79 17.26
N ARG A 383 25.07 8.65 17.69
CA ARG A 383 25.47 7.96 18.93
C ARG A 383 26.13 6.60 18.69
N ASN A 384 26.45 6.29 17.42
CA ASN A 384 26.87 4.95 16.99
C ASN A 384 25.85 3.89 17.40
N SER A 385 24.58 4.22 17.20
CA SER A 385 23.45 3.37 17.52
C SER A 385 22.68 3.04 16.25
N ARG A 386 21.93 1.94 16.29
CA ARG A 386 21.02 1.58 15.20
C ARG A 386 19.93 2.62 14.93
N TYR A 387 19.72 3.58 15.83
CA TYR A 387 18.71 4.63 15.73
C TYR A 387 19.29 5.97 15.24
N ASP A 388 20.57 6.03 14.85
CA ASP A 388 21.23 7.28 14.45
C ASP A 388 20.51 8.00 13.28
N GLY A 389 19.89 7.26 12.37
CA GLY A 389 19.07 7.83 11.29
C GLY A 389 17.78 8.49 11.80
N GLN A 390 17.21 8.00 12.90
CA GLN A 390 16.01 8.60 13.52
C GLN A 390 16.35 9.73 14.48
N ILE A 391 17.43 9.58 15.26
CA ILE A 391 17.96 10.60 16.18
C ILE A 391 18.36 11.87 15.42
N ALA A 392 18.90 11.72 14.20
CA ALA A 392 19.23 12.85 13.34
C ALA A 392 18.02 13.77 13.01
N VAL A 393 16.79 13.26 13.15
CA VAL A 393 15.56 14.04 12.93
C VAL A 393 14.95 14.50 14.25
N PHE A 394 14.74 13.57 15.18
CA PHE A 394 13.91 13.81 16.37
C PHE A 394 14.70 13.98 17.67
N GLY A 395 16.01 13.76 17.63
CA GLY A 395 16.87 13.80 18.81
C GLY A 395 16.80 12.52 19.66
N SER A 396 17.77 12.37 20.56
CA SER A 396 17.86 11.19 21.42
C SER A 396 16.77 11.11 22.48
N GLN A 397 16.25 12.26 22.93
CA GLN A 397 15.23 12.29 23.98
C GLN A 397 13.94 11.59 23.51
N LEU A 398 13.48 11.86 22.28
CA LEU A 398 12.32 11.16 21.73
C LEU A 398 12.62 9.66 21.57
N GLN A 399 13.85 9.29 21.19
CA GLN A 399 14.25 7.89 21.09
C GLN A 399 14.12 7.14 22.43
N GLU A 400 14.49 7.78 23.53
CA GLU A 400 14.33 7.23 24.88
C GLU A 400 12.86 7.11 25.28
N GLU A 401 12.02 8.07 24.89
CA GLU A 401 10.57 8.00 25.13
C GLU A 401 9.90 6.88 24.33
N LEU A 402 10.31 6.66 23.07
CA LEU A 402 9.85 5.55 22.23
C LEU A 402 10.18 4.18 22.86
N ALA A 403 11.36 4.04 23.46
CA ALA A 403 11.79 2.81 24.12
C ALA A 403 10.95 2.42 25.34
N LYS A 404 10.29 3.39 25.99
CA LYS A 404 9.42 3.20 27.15
C LYS A 404 7.96 2.93 26.77
N GLN A 405 7.60 3.01 25.49
CA GLN A 405 6.20 2.94 25.08
C GLN A 405 5.59 1.55 25.27
N ARG A 406 4.33 1.51 25.71
CA ARG A 406 3.52 0.29 25.78
C ARG A 406 2.36 0.36 24.81
N TYR A 407 2.37 -0.48 23.77
CA TYR A 407 1.38 -0.45 22.69
C TYR A 407 0.69 -1.80 22.51
N PHE A 408 -0.61 -1.74 22.24
CA PHE A 408 -1.40 -2.91 21.86
C PHE A 408 -1.70 -2.88 20.37
N LEU A 409 -1.20 -3.88 19.65
CA LEU A 409 -1.46 -4.10 18.23
C LEU A 409 -2.54 -5.17 18.06
N VAL A 410 -3.66 -4.79 17.44
CA VAL A 410 -4.78 -5.70 17.21
C VAL A 410 -4.79 -6.17 15.75
N GLY A 411 -4.31 -7.39 15.54
CA GLY A 411 -4.14 -8.01 14.23
C GLY A 411 -2.67 -8.13 13.81
N ALA A 412 -2.30 -9.29 13.31
CA ALA A 412 -0.98 -9.63 12.77
C ALA A 412 -1.07 -10.00 11.27
N GLY A 413 -2.08 -9.46 10.58
CA GLY A 413 -2.25 -9.55 9.13
C GLY A 413 -1.28 -8.69 8.33
N ALA A 414 -1.68 -8.23 7.14
CA ALA A 414 -0.81 -7.45 6.24
C ALA A 414 -0.34 -6.14 6.88
N ILE A 415 -1.29 -5.34 7.40
CA ILE A 415 -1.02 -4.10 8.12
C ILE A 415 -0.21 -4.39 9.39
N GLY A 416 -0.58 -5.44 10.15
CA GLY A 416 0.10 -5.81 11.39
C GLY A 416 1.58 -6.15 11.18
N CYS A 417 1.91 -6.88 10.11
CA CYS A 417 3.31 -7.17 9.74
C CYS A 417 4.12 -5.89 9.47
N GLU A 418 3.55 -4.93 8.74
CA GLU A 418 4.20 -3.66 8.43
C GLU A 418 4.34 -2.77 9.66
N LEU A 419 3.32 -2.70 10.53
CA LEU A 419 3.38 -1.97 11.79
C LEU A 419 4.45 -2.54 12.71
N LEU A 420 4.51 -3.87 12.86
CA LEU A 420 5.53 -4.52 13.70
C LEU A 420 6.95 -4.28 13.19
N LYS A 421 7.18 -4.32 11.87
CA LYS A 421 8.48 -3.94 11.28
C LYS A 421 8.81 -2.49 11.58
N ASN A 422 7.86 -1.57 11.43
CA ASN A 422 8.09 -0.16 11.74
C ASN A 422 8.36 0.05 13.24
N PHE A 423 7.61 -0.58 14.14
CA PHE A 423 7.85 -0.54 15.59
C PHE A 423 9.26 -1.03 15.94
N ALA A 424 9.70 -2.11 15.30
CA ALA A 424 11.07 -2.62 15.46
C ALA A 424 12.12 -1.61 15.04
N MET A 425 11.96 -0.96 13.89
CA MET A 425 12.94 -0.02 13.35
C MET A 425 12.95 1.32 14.09
N ILE A 426 11.77 1.80 14.50
CA ILE A 426 11.60 3.01 15.32
C ILE A 426 12.17 2.81 16.74
N GLY A 427 12.27 1.57 17.22
CA GLY A 427 12.71 1.29 18.60
C GLY A 427 11.57 1.45 19.62
N LEU A 428 10.32 1.27 19.19
CA LEU A 428 9.18 1.24 20.10
C LEU A 428 9.35 0.07 21.07
N ALA A 429 9.17 0.32 22.36
CA ALA A 429 9.31 -0.71 23.40
C ALA A 429 10.68 -1.41 23.43
N SER A 430 11.75 -0.73 23.00
CA SER A 430 13.12 -1.29 23.04
C SER A 430 13.82 -1.11 24.40
N GLY A 431 13.09 -0.71 25.45
CA GLY A 431 13.57 -0.47 26.81
C GLY A 431 12.60 -1.01 27.85
N GLU A 432 12.02 -0.13 28.68
CA GLU A 432 11.09 -0.54 29.74
C GLU A 432 9.65 -0.80 29.24
N GLY A 433 9.35 -0.45 27.99
CA GLY A 433 8.04 -0.65 27.37
C GLY A 433 7.72 -2.10 26.94
N GLU A 434 6.59 -2.28 26.25
CA GLU A 434 6.17 -3.57 25.68
C GLU A 434 5.21 -3.38 24.50
N VAL A 435 5.40 -4.15 23.42
CA VAL A 435 4.39 -4.34 22.37
C VAL A 435 3.63 -5.64 22.65
N ILE A 436 2.31 -5.55 22.80
CA ILE A 436 1.43 -6.73 22.84
C ILE A 436 0.77 -6.82 21.47
N VAL A 437 0.95 -7.95 20.76
CA VAL A 437 0.25 -8.21 19.50
C VAL A 437 -0.72 -9.38 19.68
N THR A 438 -1.97 -9.23 19.25
CA THR A 438 -2.94 -10.32 19.28
C THR A 438 -3.51 -10.61 17.91
N ASP A 439 -3.61 -11.90 17.58
CA ASP A 439 -4.28 -12.40 16.38
C ASP A 439 -4.68 -13.85 16.63
N MET A 440 -5.93 -14.20 16.35
CA MET A 440 -6.46 -15.54 16.54
C MET A 440 -6.17 -16.49 15.37
N ASP A 441 -5.73 -15.95 14.24
CA ASP A 441 -5.58 -16.71 13.02
C ASP A 441 -4.24 -17.44 12.96
N THR A 442 -4.26 -18.55 12.23
CA THR A 442 -3.05 -19.23 11.77
C THR A 442 -2.61 -18.70 10.40
N ILE A 443 -1.35 -18.93 10.06
CA ILE A 443 -0.77 -18.51 8.79
C ILE A 443 -1.23 -19.44 7.66
N GLU A 444 -1.73 -18.85 6.58
CA GLU A 444 -2.07 -19.55 5.34
C GLU A 444 -1.12 -19.22 4.19
N LYS A 445 -1.04 -20.11 3.20
CA LYS A 445 -0.26 -19.86 1.97
C LYS A 445 -0.68 -18.58 1.24
N SER A 446 -1.98 -18.27 1.26
CA SER A 446 -2.58 -17.07 0.64
C SER A 446 -2.12 -15.76 1.31
N ASN A 447 -1.54 -15.83 2.50
CA ASN A 447 -1.08 -14.67 3.27
C ASN A 447 0.31 -14.20 2.87
N LEU A 448 1.16 -15.14 2.42
CA LEU A 448 2.60 -14.91 2.20
C LEU A 448 2.90 -13.87 1.11
N ASN A 449 1.95 -13.56 0.24
CA ASN A 449 2.11 -12.53 -0.80
C ASN A 449 2.13 -11.09 -0.25
N ARG A 450 1.73 -10.88 1.00
CA ARG A 450 1.61 -9.54 1.63
C ARG A 450 1.96 -9.51 3.12
N GLN A 451 2.11 -10.65 3.77
CA GLN A 451 2.49 -10.77 5.19
C GLN A 451 3.94 -11.26 5.28
N PHE A 452 4.88 -10.37 4.97
CA PHE A 452 6.28 -10.71 4.69
C PHE A 452 7.09 -11.18 5.91
N LEU A 453 6.55 -11.05 7.13
CA LEU A 453 7.15 -11.63 8.33
C LEU A 453 7.06 -13.16 8.35
N PHE A 454 6.17 -13.74 7.54
CA PHE A 454 5.93 -15.17 7.49
C PHE A 454 6.66 -15.82 6.31
N ARG A 455 6.93 -17.11 6.44
CA ARG A 455 7.56 -17.93 5.40
C ARG A 455 6.71 -19.16 5.08
N PRO A 456 6.97 -19.85 3.95
CA PRO A 456 6.26 -21.08 3.60
C PRO A 456 6.30 -22.17 4.69
N TRP A 457 7.36 -22.21 5.51
CA TRP A 457 7.50 -23.14 6.63
C TRP A 457 6.78 -22.72 7.91
N ASP A 458 6.15 -21.54 7.92
CA ASP A 458 5.35 -21.05 9.06
C ASP A 458 3.85 -21.29 8.88
N VAL A 459 3.42 -21.84 7.74
CA VAL A 459 2.02 -22.20 7.52
C VAL A 459 1.53 -23.09 8.67
N THR A 460 0.29 -22.85 9.11
CA THR A 460 -0.36 -23.42 10.31
C THR A 460 0.13 -22.94 11.67
N LYS A 461 1.19 -22.12 11.75
CA LYS A 461 1.57 -21.46 13.02
C LYS A 461 0.70 -20.23 13.27
N MET A 462 0.65 -19.77 14.53
CA MET A 462 -0.08 -18.57 14.91
C MET A 462 0.61 -17.32 14.37
N LYS A 463 -0.17 -16.39 13.78
CA LYS A 463 0.36 -15.17 13.18
C LYS A 463 1.09 -14.30 14.21
N SER A 464 0.47 -14.05 15.36
CA SER A 464 0.99 -13.16 16.40
C SER A 464 2.34 -13.61 16.97
N GLU A 465 2.46 -14.88 17.35
CA GLU A 465 3.70 -15.45 17.88
C GLU A 465 4.82 -15.47 16.83
N THR A 466 4.50 -15.89 15.61
CA THR A 466 5.46 -15.95 14.51
C THR A 466 5.95 -14.55 14.14
N ALA A 467 5.06 -13.56 14.09
CA ALA A 467 5.40 -12.16 13.80
C ALA A 467 6.30 -11.58 14.91
N ALA A 468 5.97 -11.85 16.18
CA ALA A 468 6.79 -11.44 17.32
C ALA A 468 8.20 -12.04 17.25
N ALA A 469 8.34 -13.32 16.89
CA ALA A 469 9.63 -13.96 16.71
C ALA A 469 10.44 -13.36 15.55
N ALA A 470 9.80 -13.09 14.41
CA ALA A 470 10.44 -12.47 13.25
C ALA A 470 10.97 -11.07 13.56
N VAL A 471 10.18 -10.26 14.27
CA VAL A 471 10.57 -8.89 14.64
C VAL A 471 11.68 -8.84 15.68
N LYS A 472 11.73 -9.79 16.63
CA LYS A 472 12.88 -9.92 17.54
C LYS A 472 14.21 -10.15 16.81
N GLN A 473 14.18 -10.78 15.63
CA GLN A 473 15.38 -10.90 14.81
C GLN A 473 15.77 -9.58 14.15
N MET A 474 14.79 -8.73 13.80
CA MET A 474 15.04 -7.40 13.21
C MET A 474 15.59 -6.43 14.25
N ASN A 475 15.02 -6.45 15.46
CA ASN A 475 15.50 -5.69 16.59
C ASN A 475 15.50 -6.54 17.87
N PRO A 476 16.66 -7.05 18.32
CA PRO A 476 16.74 -7.85 19.55
C PRO A 476 16.30 -7.13 20.82
N SER A 477 16.34 -5.80 20.82
CA SER A 477 15.95 -4.99 21.99
C SER A 477 14.43 -4.84 22.14
N ILE A 478 13.63 -5.09 21.10
CA ILE A 478 12.18 -4.93 21.19
C ILE A 478 11.56 -5.95 22.16
N ARG A 479 10.80 -5.45 23.12
CA ARG A 479 10.00 -6.28 24.02
C ARG A 479 8.62 -6.48 23.42
N ILE A 480 8.37 -7.71 22.95
CA ILE A 480 7.13 -8.06 22.28
C ILE A 480 6.59 -9.42 22.76
N THR A 481 5.28 -9.45 22.97
CA THR A 481 4.50 -10.61 23.43
C THR A 481 3.36 -10.88 22.43
N GLY A 482 3.25 -12.13 21.97
CA GLY A 482 2.21 -12.57 21.05
C GLY A 482 1.07 -13.27 21.78
N HIS A 483 -0.15 -12.74 21.65
CA HIS A 483 -1.39 -13.34 22.15
C HIS A 483 -2.19 -13.95 21.00
N GLN A 484 -3.04 -14.92 21.32
CA GLN A 484 -3.84 -15.67 20.35
C GLN A 484 -5.34 -15.38 20.46
N ASN A 485 -5.70 -14.30 21.16
CA ASN A 485 -7.08 -14.04 21.56
C ASN A 485 -7.79 -13.20 20.50
N ARG A 486 -9.02 -13.63 20.14
CA ARG A 486 -9.93 -12.80 19.34
C ARG A 486 -10.41 -11.63 20.18
N VAL A 487 -10.00 -10.42 19.81
CA VAL A 487 -10.47 -9.22 20.50
C VAL A 487 -11.98 -9.06 20.34
N GLY A 488 -12.65 -8.83 21.45
CA GLY A 488 -14.10 -8.71 21.55
C GLY A 488 -14.58 -8.96 22.98
N PRO A 489 -15.90 -8.86 23.22
CA PRO A 489 -16.49 -8.96 24.56
C PRO A 489 -16.07 -10.21 25.35
N ASP A 490 -15.89 -11.34 24.66
CA ASP A 490 -15.53 -12.62 25.28
C ASP A 490 -14.11 -12.65 25.88
N THR A 491 -13.27 -11.68 25.51
CA THR A 491 -11.85 -11.61 25.93
C THR A 491 -11.55 -10.47 26.90
N GLU A 492 -12.56 -9.78 27.42
CA GLU A 492 -12.40 -8.68 28.39
C GLU A 492 -11.80 -9.13 29.72
N ARG A 493 -11.86 -10.44 30.04
CA ARG A 493 -11.13 -11.00 31.20
C ARG A 493 -9.62 -11.06 31.01
N VAL A 494 -9.16 -11.07 29.75
CA VAL A 494 -7.74 -11.04 29.39
C VAL A 494 -7.29 -9.59 29.18
N TYR A 495 -8.14 -8.80 28.52
CA TYR A 495 -7.92 -7.39 28.22
C TYR A 495 -8.80 -6.52 29.13
N ASP A 496 -8.55 -6.64 30.43
CA ASP A 496 -9.29 -5.97 31.49
C ASP A 496 -8.86 -4.51 31.68
N ASP A 497 -9.34 -3.89 32.76
CA ASP A 497 -9.05 -2.49 33.09
C ASP A 497 -7.54 -2.29 33.29
N ASP A 498 -6.88 -3.17 34.04
CA ASP A 498 -5.44 -3.08 34.33
C ASP A 498 -4.61 -3.19 33.04
N PHE A 499 -5.01 -4.07 32.11
CA PHE A 499 -4.39 -4.16 30.81
C PHE A 499 -4.46 -2.81 30.07
N PHE A 500 -5.66 -2.29 29.85
CA PHE A 500 -5.85 -1.07 29.07
C PHE A 500 -5.24 0.16 29.75
N GLU A 501 -5.34 0.30 31.07
CA GLU A 501 -4.80 1.44 31.79
C GLU A 501 -3.27 1.52 31.70
N SER A 502 -2.60 0.37 31.56
CA SER A 502 -1.15 0.32 31.39
C SER A 502 -0.65 0.71 29.99
N LEU A 503 -1.53 0.83 28.99
CA LEU A 503 -1.16 1.15 27.61
C LEU A 503 -0.95 2.65 27.43
N HIS A 504 -0.02 3.00 26.53
CA HIS A 504 0.13 4.36 26.02
C HIS A 504 -0.64 4.59 24.71
N GLY A 505 -0.97 3.52 23.97
CA GLY A 505 -1.74 3.60 22.74
C GLY A 505 -2.11 2.25 22.16
N VAL A 506 -3.02 2.28 21.20
CA VAL A 506 -3.51 1.12 20.45
C VAL A 506 -3.31 1.36 18.96
N ALA A 507 -2.90 0.32 18.24
CA ALA A 507 -2.87 0.32 16.78
C ALA A 507 -3.73 -0.82 16.23
N ASN A 508 -4.66 -0.50 15.34
CA ASN A 508 -5.51 -1.47 14.68
C ASN A 508 -4.90 -1.92 13.35
N ALA A 509 -4.98 -3.23 13.11
CA ALA A 509 -4.62 -3.92 11.88
C ALA A 509 -5.71 -4.94 11.52
N LEU A 510 -6.97 -4.48 11.61
CA LEU A 510 -8.18 -5.29 11.52
C LEU A 510 -8.72 -5.36 10.09
N ASP A 511 -9.57 -6.35 9.80
CA ASP A 511 -10.17 -6.57 8.48
C ASP A 511 -11.69 -6.41 8.46
N ASN A 512 -12.34 -6.27 9.62
CA ASN A 512 -13.79 -6.14 9.74
C ASN A 512 -14.18 -4.91 10.59
N VAL A 513 -15.36 -4.35 10.31
CA VAL A 513 -15.85 -3.12 10.95
C VAL A 513 -16.23 -3.34 12.41
N ASP A 514 -16.78 -4.52 12.75
CA ASP A 514 -17.23 -4.83 14.12
C ASP A 514 -16.09 -4.77 15.14
N ALA A 515 -14.94 -5.37 14.80
CA ALA A 515 -13.75 -5.33 15.64
C ALA A 515 -13.19 -3.90 15.77
N ARG A 516 -13.23 -3.11 14.69
CA ARG A 516 -12.82 -1.68 14.71
C ARG A 516 -13.70 -0.89 15.67
N MET A 517 -15.02 -1.03 15.56
CA MET A 517 -15.98 -0.37 16.45
C MET A 517 -15.86 -0.85 17.91
N TYR A 518 -15.53 -2.12 18.13
CA TYR A 518 -15.22 -2.61 19.47
C TYR A 518 -13.99 -1.90 20.05
N MET A 519 -12.88 -1.87 19.31
CA MET A 519 -11.65 -1.23 19.78
C MET A 519 -11.78 0.28 19.95
N ASP A 520 -12.50 0.96 19.07
CA ASP A 520 -12.82 2.39 19.21
C ASP A 520 -13.52 2.66 20.55
N ARG A 521 -14.57 1.90 20.87
CA ARG A 521 -15.29 2.05 22.15
C ARG A 521 -14.40 1.81 23.37
N ARG A 522 -13.52 0.80 23.33
CA ARG A 522 -12.58 0.54 24.43
C ARG A 522 -11.58 1.69 24.57
N CYS A 523 -11.01 2.18 23.46
CA CYS A 523 -10.06 3.30 23.47
C CYS A 523 -10.69 4.60 23.98
N VAL A 524 -11.94 4.89 23.61
CA VAL A 524 -12.70 6.03 24.14
C VAL A 524 -12.91 5.88 25.66
N TYR A 525 -13.31 4.69 26.12
CA TYR A 525 -13.55 4.42 27.54
C TYR A 525 -12.30 4.63 28.41
N TYR A 526 -11.16 4.04 28.02
CA TYR A 526 -9.88 4.15 28.75
C TYR A 526 -9.02 5.35 28.35
N ARG A 527 -9.54 6.21 27.45
CA ARG A 527 -8.86 7.42 26.95
C ARG A 527 -7.47 7.11 26.39
N LYS A 528 -7.39 6.08 25.55
CA LYS A 528 -6.15 5.69 24.88
C LYS A 528 -6.16 6.18 23.43
N PRO A 529 -5.05 6.76 22.93
CA PRO A 529 -4.89 7.04 21.51
C PRO A 529 -5.07 5.78 20.66
N LEU A 530 -5.74 5.92 19.53
CA LEU A 530 -5.98 4.84 18.57
C LEU A 530 -5.47 5.23 17.18
N LEU A 531 -4.61 4.38 16.63
CA LEU A 531 -4.16 4.45 15.23
C LEU A 531 -4.96 3.44 14.41
N GLU A 532 -5.83 3.94 13.53
CA GLU A 532 -6.68 3.12 12.66
C GLU A 532 -6.21 3.18 11.20
N SER A 533 -6.26 2.05 10.50
CA SER A 533 -5.92 1.99 9.09
C SER A 533 -6.64 0.86 8.35
N GLY A 534 -6.94 1.09 7.08
CA GLY A 534 -7.64 0.15 6.21
C GLY A 534 -7.04 0.11 4.81
N THR A 535 -7.18 -1.02 4.12
CA THR A 535 -6.77 -1.17 2.72
C THR A 535 -7.81 -1.95 1.92
N LEU A 536 -7.98 -1.58 0.66
CA LEU A 536 -8.82 -2.30 -0.31
C LEU A 536 -8.16 -2.22 -1.69
N GLY A 537 -7.48 -3.29 -2.11
CA GLY A 537 -6.72 -3.30 -3.37
C GLY A 537 -5.62 -2.24 -3.37
N THR A 538 -5.71 -1.27 -4.27
CA THR A 538 -4.77 -0.14 -4.37
C THR A 538 -5.19 1.09 -3.55
N LYS A 539 -6.29 0.99 -2.79
CA LYS A 539 -6.80 2.07 -1.93
C LYS A 539 -6.38 1.81 -0.49
N GLY A 540 -6.16 2.87 0.27
CA GLY A 540 -5.94 2.81 1.71
C GLY A 540 -6.37 4.10 2.40
N ASN A 541 -6.64 4.01 3.69
CA ASN A 541 -6.99 5.13 4.54
C ASN A 541 -6.28 5.00 5.90
N VAL A 542 -6.05 6.14 6.53
CA VAL A 542 -5.49 6.24 7.89
C VAL A 542 -6.34 7.24 8.66
N GLN A 543 -6.65 6.92 9.92
CA GLN A 543 -7.34 7.81 10.85
C GLN A 543 -6.67 7.73 12.21
N VAL A 544 -6.46 8.89 12.83
CA VAL A 544 -5.91 9.00 14.19
C VAL A 544 -7.00 9.49 15.12
N VAL A 545 -7.16 8.81 16.26
CA VAL A 545 -8.09 9.20 17.32
C VAL A 545 -7.27 9.58 18.55
N ILE A 546 -7.28 10.88 18.89
CA ILE A 546 -6.58 11.44 20.05
C ILE A 546 -7.61 11.81 21.14
N PRO A 547 -7.48 11.25 22.36
CA PRO A 547 -8.39 11.54 23.45
C PRO A 547 -8.50 13.05 23.71
N PHE A 548 -9.74 13.52 23.88
CA PHE A 548 -10.07 14.94 24.16
C PHE A 548 -9.68 15.94 23.06
N LEU A 549 -9.31 15.47 21.85
CA LEU A 549 -8.92 16.34 20.74
C LEU A 549 -9.71 16.04 19.46
N THR A 550 -9.78 14.77 19.03
CA THR A 550 -10.47 14.38 17.79
C THR A 550 -11.77 13.65 18.09
N GLU A 551 -12.61 13.49 17.07
CA GLU A 551 -13.71 12.54 17.12
C GLU A 551 -13.21 11.08 17.11
N SER A 552 -14.08 10.14 17.50
CA SER A 552 -13.78 8.71 17.49
C SER A 552 -14.05 8.10 16.11
N TYR A 553 -13.57 6.88 15.85
CA TYR A 553 -13.80 6.20 14.57
C TYR A 553 -15.31 6.07 14.26
N SER A 554 -16.10 5.67 15.26
CA SER A 554 -17.55 5.48 15.14
C SER A 554 -18.39 6.76 15.12
N SER A 555 -17.76 7.94 15.18
CA SER A 555 -18.48 9.22 15.07
C SER A 555 -18.96 9.51 13.64
N SER A 556 -18.31 8.90 12.65
CA SER A 556 -18.70 8.94 11.24
C SER A 556 -19.27 7.59 10.78
N GLN A 557 -20.11 7.60 9.75
CA GLN A 557 -20.76 6.38 9.24
C GLN A 557 -20.26 6.07 7.83
N ASP A 558 -19.60 4.91 7.70
CA ASP A 558 -19.24 4.36 6.40
C ASP A 558 -20.50 3.86 5.64
N PRO A 559 -20.48 3.90 4.29
CA PRO A 559 -21.55 3.31 3.50
C PRO A 559 -21.74 1.83 3.88
N PRO A 560 -22.98 1.35 4.07
CA PRO A 560 -23.22 -0.06 4.37
C PRO A 560 -22.79 -0.93 3.19
N GLU A 561 -22.41 -2.17 3.48
CA GLU A 561 -22.18 -3.17 2.43
C GLU A 561 -23.42 -3.30 1.54
N LYS A 562 -23.20 -3.41 0.23
CA LYS A 562 -24.29 -3.58 -0.73
C LYS A 562 -24.95 -4.94 -0.48
N SER A 563 -26.17 -4.90 0.06
CA SER A 563 -27.01 -6.09 0.20
C SER A 563 -27.87 -6.29 -1.06
N ILE A 564 -27.94 -7.52 -1.56
CA ILE A 564 -28.78 -7.86 -2.72
C ILE A 564 -30.21 -8.12 -2.20
N PRO A 565 -31.25 -7.49 -2.78
CA PRO A 565 -32.63 -7.73 -2.37
C PRO A 565 -32.99 -9.22 -2.45
N ILE A 566 -33.70 -9.70 -1.42
CA ILE A 566 -34.02 -11.13 -1.30
C ILE A 566 -34.90 -11.65 -2.46
N CYS A 567 -35.77 -10.80 -3.01
CA CYS A 567 -36.60 -11.13 -4.18
C CYS A 567 -35.73 -11.37 -5.42
N THR A 568 -34.68 -10.57 -5.61
CA THR A 568 -33.71 -10.73 -6.70
C THR A 568 -32.92 -12.03 -6.54
N LEU A 569 -32.42 -12.32 -5.34
CA LEU A 569 -31.72 -13.58 -5.07
C LEU A 569 -32.61 -14.81 -5.31
N LYS A 570 -33.84 -14.82 -4.77
CA LYS A 570 -34.68 -16.02 -4.80
C LYS A 570 -35.33 -16.27 -6.16
N ASN A 571 -35.78 -15.23 -6.85
CA ASN A 571 -36.70 -15.38 -7.98
C ASN A 571 -36.15 -14.78 -9.28
N PHE A 572 -35.34 -13.72 -9.23
CA PHE A 572 -34.96 -12.92 -10.41
C PHE A 572 -33.45 -12.57 -10.46
N PRO A 573 -32.53 -13.55 -10.43
CA PRO A 573 -31.11 -13.27 -10.56
C PRO A 573 -30.78 -12.83 -11.99
N ASN A 574 -30.25 -11.62 -12.15
CA ASN A 574 -29.84 -11.04 -13.43
C ASN A 574 -28.34 -10.73 -13.54
N ALA A 575 -27.56 -11.03 -12.49
CA ALA A 575 -26.12 -10.85 -12.43
C ALA A 575 -25.45 -12.10 -11.82
N ILE A 576 -24.17 -12.32 -12.13
CA ILE A 576 -23.44 -13.52 -11.68
C ILE A 576 -23.26 -13.52 -10.15
N GLU A 577 -23.14 -12.36 -9.54
CA GLU A 577 -23.03 -12.17 -8.08
C GLU A 577 -24.28 -12.70 -7.37
N HIS A 578 -25.46 -12.55 -8.00
CA HIS A 578 -26.72 -13.04 -7.43
C HIS A 578 -26.73 -14.57 -7.37
N THR A 579 -26.31 -15.24 -8.44
CA THR A 579 -26.28 -16.71 -8.48
C THR A 579 -25.18 -17.28 -7.57
N LEU A 580 -24.05 -16.59 -7.43
CA LEU A 580 -23.01 -16.94 -6.47
C LEU A 580 -23.52 -16.85 -5.03
N GLN A 581 -24.20 -15.76 -4.67
CA GLN A 581 -24.79 -15.59 -3.33
C GLN A 581 -25.87 -16.63 -3.05
N VAL A 582 -26.73 -16.92 -4.02
CA VAL A 582 -27.73 -18.01 -3.93
C VAL A 582 -27.05 -19.34 -3.68
N THR A 583 -26.01 -19.66 -4.45
CA THR A 583 -25.25 -20.92 -4.31
C THR A 583 -24.62 -21.02 -2.93
N HIS A 584 -23.95 -19.97 -2.47
CA HIS A 584 -23.37 -19.90 -1.12
C HIS A 584 -24.43 -20.18 -0.05
N THR A 585 -25.58 -19.49 -0.14
CA THR A 585 -26.69 -19.65 0.81
C THR A 585 -27.27 -21.08 0.77
N HIS A 586 -27.45 -21.67 -0.42
CA HIS A 586 -27.91 -23.06 -0.57
C HIS A 586 -26.89 -24.06 0.00
N THR A 587 -25.60 -23.89 -0.29
CA THR A 587 -24.57 -24.77 0.25
C THR A 587 -24.53 -24.70 1.77
N HIS A 588 -24.56 -23.50 2.35
CA HIS A 588 -24.53 -23.34 3.80
C HIS A 588 -25.77 -23.92 4.46
N THR A 589 -26.96 -23.67 3.90
CA THR A 589 -28.20 -24.22 4.47
C THR A 589 -28.25 -25.75 4.41
N HIS A 590 -27.91 -26.35 3.27
CA HIS A 590 -27.93 -27.81 3.12
C HIS A 590 -26.85 -28.53 3.92
N THR A 591 -25.70 -27.90 4.17
CA THR A 591 -24.59 -28.55 4.88
C THR A 591 -24.54 -28.24 6.38
N HIS A 592 -25.06 -27.09 6.82
CA HIS A 592 -24.91 -26.64 8.22
C HIS A 592 -26.24 -26.40 8.96
N THR A 593 -27.39 -26.26 8.27
CA THR A 593 -28.66 -25.92 8.94
C THR A 593 -29.74 -27.00 8.87
N HIS A 594 -29.52 -28.09 8.13
CA HIS A 594 -30.46 -29.21 8.16
C HIS A 594 -30.18 -30.13 9.35
N THR A 595 -31.17 -30.20 10.25
CA THR A 595 -31.32 -31.29 11.20
C THR A 595 -31.48 -32.59 10.40
N LEU A 596 -30.53 -33.51 10.51
CA LEU A 596 -30.62 -34.82 9.89
C LEU A 596 -31.74 -35.61 10.58
N GLN A 597 -32.83 -35.88 9.87
CA GLN A 597 -33.85 -36.84 10.32
C GLN A 597 -33.56 -38.21 9.73
N VAL A 598 -33.15 -39.15 10.58
CA VAL A 598 -32.92 -40.54 10.18
C VAL A 598 -34.06 -41.38 10.73
N THR A 599 -34.82 -41.99 9.81
CA THR A 599 -35.96 -42.83 10.14
C THR A 599 -35.58 -44.29 9.95
N HIS A 600 -35.49 -45.04 11.06
CA HIS A 600 -35.19 -46.46 11.05
C HIS A 600 -36.49 -47.26 11.19
N THR A 601 -36.73 -48.17 10.24
CA THR A 601 -37.86 -49.11 10.27
C THR A 601 -37.35 -50.49 10.64
N HIS A 602 -37.79 -51.03 11.77
CA HIS A 602 -37.43 -52.39 12.17
C HIS A 602 -38.28 -53.42 11.43
N SER A 603 -37.75 -54.64 11.26
CA SER A 603 -38.41 -55.76 10.58
C SER A 603 -39.77 -56.18 11.20
N ALA A 604 -40.08 -55.72 12.42
CA ALA A 604 -41.36 -55.89 13.10
C ALA A 604 -42.37 -54.74 12.84
N GLY A 605 -42.08 -53.81 11.93
CA GLY A 605 -43.01 -52.76 11.50
C GLY A 605 -43.09 -51.54 12.41
N HIS A 606 -42.17 -51.37 13.37
CA HIS A 606 -42.08 -50.16 14.19
C HIS A 606 -41.05 -49.17 13.61
N THR A 607 -41.44 -47.90 13.55
CA THR A 607 -40.66 -46.81 12.95
C THR A 607 -40.20 -45.85 14.04
N HIS A 608 -38.90 -45.60 14.15
CA HIS A 608 -38.34 -44.55 15.00
C HIS A 608 -37.62 -43.50 14.15
N THR A 609 -37.90 -42.22 14.40
CA THR A 609 -37.23 -41.08 13.76
C THR A 609 -36.35 -40.39 14.79
N LEU A 610 -35.05 -40.28 14.50
CA LEU A 610 -34.09 -39.53 15.30
C LEU A 610 -33.70 -38.24 14.56
N GLN A 611 -33.60 -37.14 15.31
CA GLN A 611 -33.15 -35.82 14.82
C GLN A 611 -31.74 -35.55 15.32
N PHE A 612 -30.84 -35.16 14.42
CA PHE A 612 -29.46 -34.76 14.73
C PHE A 612 -29.23 -33.33 14.27
N ASN A 613 -28.61 -32.49 15.09
CA ASN A 613 -28.40 -31.07 14.78
C ASN A 613 -27.24 -30.86 13.79
N THR A 614 -26.35 -31.84 13.66
CA THR A 614 -25.22 -31.82 12.71
C THR A 614 -24.96 -33.20 12.08
N VAL A 615 -24.25 -33.22 10.95
CA VAL A 615 -23.77 -34.47 10.31
C VAL A 615 -22.77 -35.20 11.21
N ASP A 616 -21.97 -34.47 11.98
CA ASP A 616 -20.97 -35.03 12.89
C ASP A 616 -21.60 -35.75 14.10
N GLU A 617 -22.72 -35.24 14.65
CA GLU A 617 -23.50 -35.95 15.67
C GLU A 617 -24.01 -37.30 15.18
N TYR A 618 -24.51 -37.35 13.93
CA TYR A 618 -24.99 -38.60 13.33
C TYR A 618 -23.84 -39.59 13.09
N LEU A 619 -22.72 -39.14 12.52
CA LEU A 619 -21.54 -39.98 12.28
C LEU A 619 -20.91 -40.47 13.59
N GLY A 620 -20.89 -39.64 14.63
CA GLY A 620 -20.47 -40.02 15.98
C GLY A 620 -21.35 -41.12 16.58
N LEU A 621 -22.68 -41.03 16.43
CA LEU A 621 -23.60 -42.09 16.87
C LEU A 621 -23.41 -43.40 16.08
N MET A 622 -23.24 -43.33 14.77
CA MET A 622 -23.01 -44.52 13.93
C MET A 622 -21.68 -45.21 14.26
N SER A 623 -20.64 -44.44 14.62
CA SER A 623 -19.35 -44.96 15.06
C SER A 623 -19.42 -45.64 16.44
N SER A 624 -20.25 -45.14 17.36
CA SER A 624 -20.44 -45.77 18.68
C SER A 624 -21.32 -47.02 18.61
N LEU A 625 -22.29 -47.06 17.69
CA LEU A 625 -23.09 -48.25 17.40
C LEU A 625 -22.27 -49.37 16.75
N SER A 626 -21.30 -49.07 15.86
CA SER A 626 -20.44 -50.11 15.27
C SER A 626 -19.49 -50.77 16.28
N LEU A 627 -19.05 -50.02 17.30
CA LEU A 627 -18.22 -50.50 18.42
C LEU A 627 -18.95 -51.42 19.41
N SER A 628 -20.28 -51.52 19.34
CA SER A 628 -21.09 -52.41 20.20
C SER A 628 -21.52 -53.72 19.52
N LEU A 629 -21.19 -53.88 18.22
CA LEU A 629 -21.54 -55.04 17.40
C LEU A 629 -20.31 -55.84 16.90
N THR A 630 -19.15 -55.58 17.48
CA THR A 630 -17.94 -56.44 17.46
C THR A 630 -17.60 -56.83 18.88
#